data_AF-A0A1V6BRB2-F1
#
_entry.id   AF-A0A1V6BRB2-F1
#
_cell.length_a   1.000
_cell.length_b   1.000
_cell.length_c   1.000
_cell.angle_alpha   90.00
_cell.angle_beta   90.00
_cell.angle_gamma   90.00
#
_symmetry.space_group_name_H-M   'P 1'
#
loop_
_entity.id
_entity.type
_entity.pdbx_description
1 polymer ?
#
loop_
_entity_poly.entity_id
_entity_poly.type
_entity_poly.pdbx_seq_one_letter_code
_entity_poly.pdbx_strand_id
1 'polypeptide(L)'
;MAGNYLFEDEFKDNKTIIIDNEDVIVQNDGLSLLNTGKSDSSKADLCQDITSSNVPESLEELEMQIDRLKRRWGEFTYLIGQRLKYINDNKLYKEKGYRDFKTYSNIALKMSENNSYYYIAVYEYFTEEQTRKAGSKLKLIIPILNKIKKEKESSEEYKIAKIKDVRDELFLKVFNKTYREAEKIISDVRRKFFTDMDKIVNFKRIVVTKEKVIVNESDKDVQKQLVALIEEFYK
;
A
#
# COMPACT_ATOMS: atom_id res chain seq x y z
N MET A 1 -39.86 0.34 -49.09
CA MET A 1 -38.64 0.99 -48.56
C MET A 1 -38.54 0.63 -47.08
N ALA A 2 -37.38 0.11 -46.67
CA ALA A 2 -36.82 -0.03 -45.31
C ALA A 2 -37.79 -0.34 -44.14
N GLY A 3 -37.66 -1.39 -43.34
CA GLY A 3 -36.62 -2.40 -43.13
C GLY A 3 -36.98 -3.09 -41.80
N ASN A 4 -37.00 -4.42 -41.79
CA ASN A 4 -37.26 -5.28 -40.64
C ASN A 4 -36.31 -4.99 -39.46
N TYR A 5 -36.72 -5.18 -38.21
CA TYR A 5 -36.47 -6.42 -37.42
C TYR A 5 -37.14 -6.35 -36.04
N LEU A 6 -37.63 -7.53 -35.64
CA LEU A 6 -38.39 -7.93 -34.45
C LEU A 6 -37.54 -8.06 -33.16
N PHE A 7 -38.27 -8.39 -32.07
CA PHE A 7 -37.91 -9.06 -30.80
C PHE A 7 -37.94 -8.14 -29.57
N GLU A 8 -39.05 -8.13 -28.83
CA GLU A 8 -39.50 -9.10 -27.78
C GLU A 8 -38.86 -8.81 -26.42
N ASP A 9 -39.61 -8.02 -25.64
CA ASP A 9 -40.13 -8.30 -24.30
C ASP A 9 -39.27 -8.87 -23.15
N GLU A 10 -39.38 -8.12 -22.06
CA GLU A 10 -39.65 -8.54 -20.67
C GLU A 10 -38.52 -8.76 -19.64
N PHE A 11 -38.93 -8.44 -18.40
CA PHE A 11 -38.32 -8.57 -17.06
C PHE A 11 -37.47 -7.38 -16.57
N LYS A 12 -38.06 -6.42 -15.84
CA LYS A 12 -38.54 -6.44 -14.43
C LYS A 12 -37.44 -6.66 -13.37
N ASP A 13 -37.44 -5.69 -12.47
CA ASP A 13 -37.21 -5.78 -11.02
C ASP A 13 -35.93 -5.17 -10.42
N ASN A 14 -36.21 -4.04 -9.74
CA ASN A 14 -35.60 -3.47 -8.55
C ASN A 14 -34.50 -4.31 -7.89
N LYS A 15 -33.27 -3.80 -7.90
CA LYS A 15 -32.25 -4.18 -6.92
C LYS A 15 -32.09 -3.09 -5.87
N THR A 16 -32.68 -3.37 -4.72
CA THR A 16 -32.35 -2.79 -3.42
C THR A 16 -30.86 -2.97 -3.14
N ILE A 17 -30.16 -1.89 -2.79
CA ILE A 17 -28.79 -1.95 -2.28
C ILE A 17 -28.89 -2.19 -0.77
N ILE A 18 -28.50 -3.38 -0.34
CA ILE A 18 -28.27 -3.71 1.08
C ILE A 18 -26.76 -3.74 1.26
N ILE A 19 -26.24 -2.87 2.12
CA ILE A 19 -24.85 -2.88 2.56
C ILE A 19 -24.83 -3.59 3.90
N ASP A 20 -24.28 -4.81 3.95
CA ASP A 20 -23.87 -5.44 5.19
C ASP A 20 -22.49 -6.07 5.03
N ASN A 21 -21.73 -5.99 6.12
CA ASN A 21 -20.37 -6.47 6.27
C ASN A 21 -20.34 -8.01 6.32
N GLU A 22 -19.20 -8.57 5.90
CA GLU A 22 -18.77 -9.97 6.03
C GLU A 22 -19.13 -10.93 4.85
N ASP A 23 -18.06 -11.56 4.34
CA ASP A 23 -17.96 -12.74 3.46
C ASP A 23 -18.75 -12.83 2.14
N VAL A 24 -18.03 -12.68 1.02
CA VAL A 24 -18.49 -13.18 -0.29
C VAL A 24 -17.85 -14.54 -0.58
N ILE A 25 -18.60 -15.59 -0.27
CA ILE A 25 -18.48 -16.91 -0.88
C ILE A 25 -19.36 -16.91 -2.13
N VAL A 26 -18.79 -17.22 -3.30
CA VAL A 26 -19.55 -17.44 -4.52
C VAL A 26 -20.18 -18.84 -4.44
N GLN A 27 -21.51 -18.92 -4.30
CA GLN A 27 -22.28 -20.14 -4.52
C GLN A 27 -22.66 -20.24 -6.00
N ASN A 28 -22.28 -21.35 -6.63
CA ASN A 28 -22.96 -21.88 -7.82
C ASN A 28 -23.86 -23.02 -7.35
N ASP A 29 -25.13 -22.95 -7.69
CA ASP A 29 -26.12 -23.99 -7.42
C ASP A 29 -25.85 -25.26 -8.22
N GLY A 30 -26.04 -26.41 -7.56
CA GLY A 30 -26.38 -27.67 -8.20
C GLY A 30 -25.34 -28.78 -8.12
N LEU A 31 -25.25 -29.47 -6.97
CA LEU A 31 -25.28 -30.94 -6.86
C LEU A 31 -25.34 -31.34 -5.37
N SER A 32 -26.36 -32.10 -4.99
CA SER A 32 -26.55 -32.63 -3.64
C SER A 32 -25.68 -33.85 -3.38
N LEU A 33 -24.86 -33.84 -2.32
CA LEU A 33 -24.30 -35.06 -1.73
C LEU A 33 -24.11 -34.90 -0.21
N LEU A 34 -24.91 -35.68 0.52
CA LEU A 34 -24.63 -36.39 1.76
C LEU A 34 -23.75 -35.70 2.84
N ASN A 35 -24.44 -35.35 3.91
CA ASN A 35 -23.89 -35.07 5.23
C ASN A 35 -23.35 -36.38 5.85
N THR A 36 -22.05 -36.66 5.71
CA THR A 36 -21.31 -37.56 6.60
C THR A 36 -19.85 -37.15 6.68
N GLY A 37 -19.38 -36.88 7.91
CA GLY A 37 -17.94 -36.86 8.21
C GLY A 37 -17.49 -35.62 8.95
N LYS A 38 -17.31 -35.80 10.27
CA LYS A 38 -16.35 -35.02 11.07
C LYS A 38 -15.07 -34.81 10.26
N SER A 39 -14.76 -33.57 9.89
CA SER A 39 -13.43 -33.28 9.35
C SER A 39 -12.46 -33.14 10.52
N ASP A 40 -11.83 -34.25 10.88
CA ASP A 40 -10.47 -34.19 11.42
C ASP A 40 -9.65 -33.28 10.50
N SER A 41 -9.17 -32.15 11.02
CA SER A 41 -8.26 -31.28 10.27
C SER A 41 -7.04 -30.97 11.12
N SER A 42 -6.20 -31.98 11.29
CA SER A 42 -4.75 -31.78 11.33
C SER A 42 -4.23 -31.37 9.94
N LYS A 43 -4.80 -30.30 9.34
CA LYS A 43 -4.17 -29.65 8.19
C LYS A 43 -3.00 -28.86 8.75
N ALA A 44 -1.81 -29.46 8.72
CA ALA A 44 -0.56 -28.74 8.96
C ALA A 44 -0.60 -27.43 8.15
N ASP A 45 -0.36 -26.31 8.83
CA ASP A 45 -0.42 -25.00 8.20
C ASP A 45 0.62 -24.95 7.06
N LEU A 46 0.11 -24.77 5.83
CA LEU A 46 0.85 -24.88 4.57
C LEU A 46 1.96 -23.82 4.42
N CYS A 47 2.25 -23.01 5.43
CA CYS A 47 3.26 -21.95 5.39
C CYS A 47 4.26 -22.00 6.57
N GLN A 48 4.21 -23.01 7.45
CA GLN A 48 5.09 -23.06 8.65
C GLN A 48 6.59 -23.11 8.35
N ASP A 49 6.96 -23.69 7.20
CA ASP A 49 8.32 -23.77 6.67
C ASP A 49 8.82 -22.45 6.07
N ILE A 50 7.92 -21.49 5.81
CA ILE A 50 8.26 -20.21 5.18
C ILE A 50 8.51 -19.16 6.26
N THR A 51 9.77 -18.79 6.45
CA THR A 51 10.19 -17.88 7.52
C THR A 51 10.90 -16.64 6.98
N SER A 52 11.04 -15.60 7.80
CA SER A 52 11.73 -14.37 7.43
C SER A 52 13.26 -14.50 7.40
N SER A 53 13.81 -15.55 8.03
CA SER A 53 15.25 -15.81 8.11
C SER A 53 15.82 -16.52 6.88
N ASN A 54 14.98 -17.18 6.07
CA ASN A 54 15.43 -17.92 4.90
C ASN A 54 14.61 -17.53 3.66
N VAL A 55 15.22 -16.76 2.77
CA VAL A 55 14.66 -16.40 1.46
C VAL A 55 15.35 -17.28 0.41
N PRO A 56 14.61 -18.13 -0.32
CA PRO A 56 15.20 -18.92 -1.38
C PRO A 56 15.85 -18.05 -2.44
N GLU A 57 16.95 -18.55 -3.01
CA GLU A 57 17.65 -17.84 -4.09
C GLU A 57 17.03 -18.12 -5.46
N SER A 58 16.36 -19.26 -5.64
CA SER A 58 15.77 -19.65 -6.92
C SER A 58 14.42 -18.97 -7.16
N LEU A 59 14.21 -18.47 -8.39
CA LEU A 59 12.96 -17.82 -8.78
C LEU A 59 11.75 -18.77 -8.66
N GLU A 60 11.93 -20.04 -9.00
CA GLU A 60 10.87 -21.05 -8.96
C GLU A 60 10.38 -21.30 -7.53
N GLU A 61 11.30 -21.43 -6.57
CA GLU A 61 10.94 -21.63 -5.17
C GLU A 61 10.31 -20.36 -4.58
N LEU A 62 10.80 -19.18 -4.96
CA LEU A 62 10.19 -17.90 -4.57
C LEU A 62 8.75 -17.78 -5.07
N GLU A 63 8.49 -18.14 -6.33
CA GLU A 63 7.14 -18.15 -6.91
C GLU A 63 6.21 -19.12 -6.20
N MET A 64 6.69 -20.34 -5.91
CA MET A 64 5.95 -21.35 -5.17
C MET A 64 5.61 -20.87 -3.74
N GLN A 65 6.59 -20.30 -3.02
CA GLN A 65 6.35 -19.75 -1.70
C GLN A 65 5.33 -18.61 -1.75
N ILE A 66 5.47 -17.68 -2.71
CA ILE A 66 4.51 -16.60 -2.90
C ILE A 66 3.11 -17.19 -3.12
N ASP A 67 2.93 -18.16 -4.03
CA ASP A 67 1.61 -18.76 -4.30
C ASP A 67 0.96 -19.41 -3.07
N ARG A 68 1.76 -20.07 -2.22
CA ARG A 68 1.29 -20.61 -0.93
C ARG A 68 0.85 -19.51 0.01
N LEU A 69 1.67 -18.47 0.20
CA LEU A 69 1.39 -17.34 1.09
C LEU A 69 0.16 -16.54 0.65
N LYS A 70 -0.09 -16.43 -0.66
CA LYS A 70 -1.28 -15.75 -1.22
C LYS A 70 -2.60 -16.33 -0.72
N ARG A 71 -2.65 -17.60 -0.33
CA ARG A 71 -3.89 -18.18 0.20
C ARG A 71 -4.38 -17.47 1.47
N ARG A 72 -3.49 -16.79 2.19
CA ARG A 72 -3.78 -15.99 3.40
C ARG A 72 -3.10 -14.62 3.32
N TRP A 73 -3.42 -13.86 2.27
CA TRP A 73 -2.81 -12.54 1.96
C TRP A 73 -2.69 -11.60 3.17
N GLY A 74 -3.72 -11.54 4.02
CA GLY A 74 -3.78 -10.64 5.17
C GLY A 74 -2.78 -10.98 6.28
N GLU A 75 -2.32 -12.22 6.34
CA GLU A 75 -1.48 -12.73 7.42
C GLU A 75 0.01 -12.73 7.04
N PHE A 76 0.29 -13.06 5.78
CA PHE A 76 1.66 -13.21 5.27
C PHE A 76 2.16 -12.02 4.45
N THR A 77 1.51 -10.86 4.59
CA THR A 77 1.86 -9.62 3.87
C THR A 77 3.36 -9.29 3.96
N TYR A 78 3.98 -9.44 5.14
CA TYR A 78 5.42 -9.18 5.33
C TYR A 78 6.30 -10.15 4.53
N LEU A 79 6.03 -11.46 4.63
CA LEU A 79 6.81 -12.49 3.94
C LEU A 79 6.66 -12.39 2.42
N ILE A 80 5.44 -12.13 1.93
CA ILE A 80 5.18 -11.86 0.51
C ILE A 80 6.04 -10.67 0.04
N GLY A 81 6.04 -9.58 0.82
CA GLY A 81 6.84 -8.39 0.55
C GLY A 81 8.33 -8.68 0.46
N GLN A 82 8.86 -9.49 1.38
CA GLN A 82 10.27 -9.91 1.39
C GLN A 82 10.67 -10.63 0.11
N ARG A 83 9.87 -11.63 -0.32
CA ARG A 83 10.17 -12.41 -1.55
C ARG A 83 10.05 -11.54 -2.81
N LEU A 84 8.99 -10.72 -2.89
CA LEU A 84 8.81 -9.79 -4.02
C LEU A 84 9.95 -8.79 -4.12
N LYS A 85 10.43 -8.25 -2.99
CA LYS A 85 11.57 -7.36 -2.97
C LYS A 85 12.84 -8.06 -3.46
N TYR A 86 13.09 -9.28 -2.99
CA TYR A 86 14.23 -10.07 -3.44
C TYR A 86 14.22 -10.31 -4.96
N ILE A 87 13.06 -10.69 -5.53
CA ILE A 87 12.89 -10.85 -6.98
C ILE A 87 13.17 -9.52 -7.72
N ASN A 88 12.65 -8.41 -7.20
CA ASN A 88 12.77 -7.11 -7.85
C ASN A 88 14.20 -6.55 -7.80
N ASP A 89 14.85 -6.60 -6.64
CA ASP A 89 16.20 -6.06 -6.41
C ASP A 89 17.25 -6.83 -7.23
N ASN A 90 17.13 -8.16 -7.29
CA ASN A 90 18.03 -9.02 -8.06
C ASN A 90 17.62 -9.17 -9.53
N LYS A 91 16.48 -8.60 -9.93
CA LYS A 91 15.93 -8.67 -11.29
C LYS A 91 15.72 -10.09 -11.81
N LEU A 92 15.38 -11.04 -10.92
CA LEU A 92 15.23 -12.46 -11.27
C LEU A 92 14.15 -12.69 -12.33
N TYR A 93 13.15 -11.82 -12.40
CA TYR A 93 12.11 -11.86 -13.45
C TYR A 93 12.68 -11.83 -14.89
N LYS A 94 13.91 -11.34 -15.09
CA LYS A 94 14.58 -11.36 -16.39
C LYS A 94 14.98 -12.76 -16.83
N GLU A 95 15.19 -13.70 -15.91
CA GLU A 95 15.51 -15.10 -16.22
C GLU A 95 14.40 -15.77 -17.01
N LYS A 96 13.16 -15.37 -16.78
CA LYS A 96 11.97 -15.80 -17.54
C LYS A 96 11.63 -14.89 -18.73
N GLY A 97 12.53 -13.98 -19.11
CA GLY A 97 12.36 -13.10 -20.27
C GLY A 97 11.42 -11.91 -20.07
N TYR A 98 11.00 -11.60 -18.84
CA TYR A 98 10.17 -10.42 -18.58
C TYR A 98 11.00 -9.13 -18.62
N ARG A 99 10.48 -8.12 -19.31
CA ARG A 99 11.15 -6.81 -19.46
C ARG A 99 11.25 -6.04 -18.13
N ASP A 100 10.20 -6.09 -17.33
CA ASP A 100 10.08 -5.35 -16.08
C ASP A 100 9.29 -6.15 -15.03
N PHE A 101 9.51 -5.79 -13.76
CA PHE A 101 8.88 -6.44 -12.61
C PHE A 101 7.36 -6.29 -12.61
N LYS A 102 6.84 -5.17 -13.13
CA LYS A 102 5.39 -4.93 -13.25
C LYS A 102 4.72 -6.00 -14.11
N THR A 103 5.28 -6.23 -15.30
CA THR A 103 4.77 -7.22 -16.26
C THR A 103 4.89 -8.62 -15.69
N TYR A 104 6.03 -8.95 -15.09
CA TYR A 104 6.24 -10.22 -14.40
C TYR A 104 5.21 -10.47 -13.31
N SER A 105 4.99 -9.51 -12.43
CA SER A 105 4.06 -9.68 -11.31
C SER A 105 2.62 -9.89 -11.79
N ASN A 106 2.20 -9.14 -12.82
CA ASN A 106 0.86 -9.26 -13.36
C ASN A 106 0.64 -10.61 -14.06
N ILE A 107 1.61 -11.06 -14.87
CA ILE A 107 1.44 -12.27 -15.69
C ILE A 107 1.83 -13.53 -14.91
N ALA A 108 3.07 -13.62 -14.42
CA ALA A 108 3.58 -14.82 -13.77
C ALA A 108 2.97 -15.01 -12.38
N LEU A 109 2.93 -13.93 -11.57
CA LEU A 109 2.41 -14.00 -10.22
C LEU A 109 0.89 -13.76 -10.14
N LYS A 110 0.21 -13.37 -11.22
CA LYS A 110 -1.23 -13.02 -11.19
C LYS A 110 -1.56 -12.01 -10.08
N MET A 111 -0.65 -11.05 -9.85
CA MET A 111 -0.75 -10.05 -8.79
C MET A 111 -0.71 -8.66 -9.42
N SER A 112 -1.64 -7.80 -9.02
CA SER A 112 -1.65 -6.42 -9.52
C SER A 112 -0.38 -5.68 -9.09
N GLU A 113 0.12 -4.81 -9.96
CA GLU A 113 1.28 -3.96 -9.70
C GLU A 113 1.17 -3.22 -8.36
N ASN A 114 0.00 -2.63 -8.11
CA ASN A 114 -0.27 -1.89 -6.88
C ASN A 114 -0.11 -2.77 -5.63
N ASN A 115 -0.61 -4.01 -5.67
CA ASN A 115 -0.48 -4.94 -4.55
C ASN A 115 0.98 -5.37 -4.37
N SER A 116 1.70 -5.64 -5.45
CA SER A 116 3.11 -6.05 -5.38
C SER A 116 3.98 -4.98 -4.74
N TYR A 117 3.85 -3.73 -5.20
CA TYR A 117 4.59 -2.62 -4.60
C TYR A 117 4.08 -2.26 -3.20
N TYR A 118 2.80 -2.48 -2.90
CA TYR A 118 2.28 -2.36 -1.54
C TYR A 118 2.98 -3.35 -0.60
N TYR A 119 3.09 -4.64 -0.97
CA TYR A 119 3.75 -5.64 -0.14
C TYR A 119 5.24 -5.38 0.01
N ILE A 120 5.93 -4.95 -1.06
CA ILE A 120 7.32 -4.51 -0.97
C ILE A 120 7.44 -3.34 0.02
N ALA A 121 6.57 -2.34 -0.07
CA ALA A 121 6.59 -1.20 0.86
C ALA A 121 6.31 -1.62 2.31
N VAL A 122 5.44 -2.61 2.55
CA VAL A 122 5.24 -3.17 3.89
C VAL A 122 6.56 -3.72 4.43
N TYR A 123 7.27 -4.54 3.66
CA TYR A 123 8.54 -5.13 4.06
C TYR A 123 9.64 -4.08 4.25
N GLU A 124 9.69 -3.05 3.39
CA GLU A 124 10.71 -2.00 3.49
C GLU A 124 10.54 -1.10 4.72
N TYR A 125 9.30 -0.81 5.12
CA TYR A 125 9.05 0.15 6.19
C TYR A 125 8.81 -0.49 7.55
N PHE A 126 8.15 -1.65 7.61
CA PHE A 126 7.66 -2.22 8.87
C PHE A 126 8.34 -3.54 9.18
N THR A 127 8.42 -3.86 10.47
CA THR A 127 8.80 -5.20 10.94
C THR A 127 7.65 -6.20 10.74
N GLU A 128 7.96 -7.50 10.85
CA GLU A 128 6.95 -8.56 10.81
C GLU A 128 5.89 -8.39 11.92
N GLU A 129 6.34 -8.05 13.14
CA GLU A 129 5.46 -7.83 14.28
C GLU A 129 4.53 -6.62 14.07
N GLN A 130 5.08 -5.50 13.59
CA GLN A 130 4.28 -4.33 13.24
C GLN A 130 3.26 -4.67 12.16
N THR A 131 3.67 -5.46 11.16
CA THR A 131 2.78 -5.88 10.07
C THR A 131 1.58 -6.66 10.61
N ARG A 132 1.84 -7.62 11.50
CA ARG A 132 0.80 -8.44 12.14
C ARG A 132 -0.16 -7.61 12.99
N LYS A 133 0.36 -6.62 13.73
CA LYS A 133 -0.44 -5.75 14.61
C LYS A 133 -1.33 -4.76 13.85
N ALA A 134 -0.80 -4.12 12.80
CA ALA A 134 -1.53 -3.08 12.09
C ALA A 134 -2.41 -3.61 10.93
N GLY A 135 -2.03 -4.73 10.32
CA GLY A 135 -2.79 -5.38 9.26
C GLY A 135 -3.19 -4.42 8.13
N SER A 136 -4.49 -4.34 7.84
CA SER A 136 -5.03 -3.51 6.75
C SER A 136 -4.77 -2.01 6.91
N LYS A 137 -4.52 -1.52 8.13
CA LYS A 137 -4.27 -0.08 8.41
C LYS A 137 -2.96 0.41 7.79
N LEU A 138 -2.02 -0.49 7.48
CA LEU A 138 -0.76 -0.12 6.80
C LEU A 138 -1.02 0.52 5.43
N LYS A 139 -2.14 0.19 4.77
CA LYS A 139 -2.59 0.83 3.52
C LYS A 139 -2.80 2.34 3.67
N LEU A 140 -3.10 2.82 4.87
CA LEU A 140 -3.26 4.24 5.16
C LEU A 140 -1.91 4.95 5.38
N ILE A 141 -0.95 4.25 5.99
CA ILE A 141 0.37 4.80 6.35
C ILE A 141 1.31 4.85 5.13
N ILE A 142 1.35 3.77 4.35
CA ILE A 142 2.31 3.60 3.24
C ILE A 142 2.30 4.75 2.22
N PRO A 143 1.14 5.30 1.78
CA PRO A 143 1.12 6.42 0.87
C PRO A 143 1.87 7.66 1.38
N ILE A 144 1.82 7.91 2.70
CA ILE A 144 2.54 9.02 3.35
C ILE A 144 4.05 8.77 3.29
N LEU A 145 4.50 7.58 3.69
CA LEU A 145 5.92 7.21 3.69
C LEU A 145 6.50 7.23 2.26
N ASN A 146 5.74 6.76 1.27
CA ASN A 146 6.12 6.82 -0.13
C ASN A 146 6.23 8.25 -0.67
N LYS A 147 5.42 9.19 -0.17
CA LYS A 147 5.55 10.61 -0.53
C LYS A 147 6.87 11.17 -0.02
N ILE A 148 7.25 10.85 1.22
CA ILE A 148 8.55 11.25 1.80
C ILE A 148 9.73 10.63 1.04
N LYS A 149 9.68 9.33 0.73
CA LYS A 149 10.74 8.63 -0.04
C LYS A 149 10.99 9.24 -1.41
N LYS A 150 9.95 9.83 -2.04
CA LYS A 150 10.02 10.44 -3.38
C LYS A 150 10.44 11.92 -3.38
N GLU A 151 10.63 12.56 -2.23
CA GLU A 151 11.12 13.94 -2.15
C GLU A 151 12.50 14.04 -2.83
N LYS A 152 12.66 14.87 -3.87
CA LYS A 152 13.89 14.93 -4.67
C LYS A 152 15.02 15.74 -4.03
N GLU A 153 14.67 16.68 -3.16
CA GLU A 153 15.57 17.75 -2.68
C GLU A 153 16.25 17.43 -1.33
N SER A 154 15.85 16.34 -0.69
CA SER A 154 16.36 15.91 0.61
C SER A 154 17.49 14.88 0.48
N SER A 155 18.47 14.89 1.39
CA SER A 155 19.48 13.82 1.45
C SER A 155 18.84 12.47 1.82
N GLU A 156 19.45 11.37 1.38
CA GLU A 156 18.89 10.03 1.62
C GLU A 156 18.85 9.68 3.12
N GLU A 157 19.89 10.06 3.87
CA GLU A 157 19.95 9.90 5.33
C GLU A 157 18.80 10.62 6.04
N TYR A 158 18.51 11.85 5.61
CA TYR A 158 17.39 12.62 6.17
C TYR A 158 16.04 11.97 5.85
N LYS A 159 15.86 11.44 4.63
CA LYS A 159 14.64 10.71 4.27
C LYS A 159 14.46 9.46 5.11
N ILE A 160 15.53 8.68 5.33
CA ILE A 160 15.48 7.47 6.15
C ILE A 160 15.07 7.81 7.58
N ALA A 161 15.68 8.85 8.18
CA ALA A 161 15.31 9.31 9.52
C ALA A 161 13.85 9.79 9.57
N LYS A 162 13.44 10.65 8.64
CA LYS A 162 12.08 11.19 8.56
C LYS A 162 11.03 10.10 8.33
N ILE A 163 11.31 9.12 7.48
CA ILE A 163 10.43 7.95 7.27
C ILE A 163 10.29 7.16 8.56
N LYS A 164 11.39 6.92 9.28
CA LYS A 164 11.37 6.21 10.55
C LYS A 164 10.49 6.92 11.59
N ASP A 165 10.71 8.23 11.78
CA ASP A 165 9.98 9.03 12.75
C ASP A 165 8.48 9.08 12.45
N VAL A 166 8.12 9.39 11.19
CA VAL A 166 6.72 9.44 10.75
C VAL A 166 6.07 8.06 10.81
N ARG A 167 6.78 7.00 10.45
CA ARG A 167 6.29 5.63 10.54
C ARG A 167 5.95 5.28 11.98
N ASP A 168 6.89 5.50 12.91
CA ASP A 168 6.73 5.10 14.30
C ASP A 168 5.61 5.91 14.98
N GLU A 169 5.53 7.21 14.72
CA GLU A 169 4.43 8.07 15.17
C GLU A 169 3.08 7.59 14.65
N LEU A 170 2.96 7.38 13.33
CA LEU A 170 1.71 6.94 12.71
C LEU A 170 1.30 5.57 13.19
N PHE A 171 2.24 4.62 13.24
CA PHE A 171 2.00 3.27 13.70
C PHE A 171 1.39 3.28 15.12
N LEU A 172 2.04 3.97 16.05
CA LEU A 172 1.59 4.10 17.44
C LEU A 172 0.19 4.72 17.55
N LYS A 173 -0.12 5.72 16.72
CA LYS A 173 -1.42 6.40 16.75
C LYS A 173 -2.56 5.55 16.19
N VAL A 174 -2.29 4.64 15.24
CA VAL A 174 -3.34 3.92 14.52
C VAL A 174 -3.52 2.46 14.91
N PHE A 175 -2.49 1.78 15.43
CA PHE A 175 -2.56 0.31 15.56
C PHE A 175 -3.68 -0.15 16.50
N ASN A 176 -3.92 0.54 17.62
CA ASN A 176 -5.00 0.26 18.58
C ASN A 176 -6.34 0.94 18.23
N LYS A 177 -6.46 1.56 17.06
CA LYS A 177 -7.67 2.25 16.63
C LYS A 177 -8.49 1.42 15.67
N THR A 178 -9.77 1.73 15.54
CA THR A 178 -10.59 1.21 14.43
C THR A 178 -10.06 1.76 13.11
N TYR A 179 -10.39 1.11 11.99
CA TYR A 179 -9.95 1.59 10.67
C TYR A 179 -10.45 3.03 10.39
N ARG A 180 -11.69 3.33 10.76
CA ARG A 180 -12.30 4.67 10.59
C ARG A 180 -11.61 5.76 11.41
N GLU A 181 -11.21 5.45 12.64
CA GLU A 181 -10.43 6.37 13.47
C GLU A 181 -9.01 6.55 12.92
N ALA A 182 -8.37 5.47 12.50
CA ALA A 182 -7.07 5.50 11.85
C ALA A 182 -7.08 6.39 10.60
N GLU A 183 -8.13 6.29 9.78
CA GLU A 183 -8.31 7.13 8.59
C GLU A 183 -8.43 8.62 8.93
N LYS A 184 -9.18 8.97 9.99
CA LYS A 184 -9.26 10.37 10.47
C LYS A 184 -7.90 10.88 10.91
N ILE A 185 -7.19 10.12 11.74
CA ILE A 185 -5.84 10.48 12.22
C ILE A 185 -4.89 10.68 11.03
N ILE A 186 -4.90 9.75 10.08
CA ILE A 186 -4.06 9.81 8.88
C ILE A 186 -4.42 11.00 8.01
N SER A 187 -5.70 11.34 7.86
CA SER A 187 -6.16 12.53 7.13
C SER A 187 -5.66 13.82 7.78
N ASP A 188 -5.72 13.92 9.10
CA ASP A 188 -5.24 15.08 9.85
C ASP A 188 -3.71 15.22 9.75
N VAL A 189 -2.98 14.11 9.88
CA VAL A 189 -1.52 14.08 9.67
C VAL A 189 -1.19 14.47 8.23
N ARG A 190 -1.85 13.87 7.24
CA ARG A 190 -1.65 14.20 5.83
C ARG A 190 -1.90 15.69 5.59
N ARG A 191 -2.92 16.27 6.23
CA ARG A 191 -3.20 17.70 6.14
C ARG A 191 -2.05 18.53 6.71
N LYS A 192 -1.61 18.25 7.93
CA LYS A 192 -0.49 18.96 8.57
C LYS A 192 0.83 18.84 7.83
N PHE A 193 1.15 17.65 7.31
CA PHE A 193 2.42 17.38 6.65
C PHE A 193 2.48 17.83 5.19
N PHE A 194 1.34 17.90 4.48
CA PHE A 194 1.34 18.11 3.03
C PHE A 194 0.50 19.28 2.52
N THR A 195 -0.40 19.87 3.33
CA THR A 195 -1.20 21.03 2.87
C THR A 195 -0.35 22.29 2.78
N ASP A 196 0.81 22.32 3.43
CA ASP A 196 1.74 23.46 3.33
C ASP A 196 2.78 23.29 2.21
N MET A 197 3.04 22.06 1.74
CA MET A 197 3.90 21.87 0.56
C MET A 197 3.18 22.18 -0.75
N ASP A 198 1.90 21.81 -0.88
CA ASP A 198 1.13 22.01 -2.11
C ASP A 198 0.58 23.45 -2.25
N LYS A 199 0.60 24.26 -1.18
CA LYS A 199 0.25 25.69 -1.22
C LYS A 199 1.42 26.60 -1.62
N ILE A 200 2.65 26.12 -1.57
CA ILE A 200 3.81 26.93 -1.98
C ILE A 200 4.15 26.61 -3.44
N VAL A 201 3.25 27.03 -4.33
CA VAL A 201 3.49 27.09 -5.78
C VAL A 201 4.59 28.13 -6.11
N ASN A 202 5.04 28.92 -5.13
CA ASN A 202 5.99 30.01 -5.28
C ASN A 202 7.45 29.68 -4.94
N PHE A 203 7.85 28.41 -4.72
CA PHE A 203 9.26 28.07 -4.43
C PHE A 203 10.25 28.44 -5.55
N LYS A 204 9.80 28.77 -6.77
CA LYS A 204 10.68 29.38 -7.79
C LYS A 204 11.26 30.74 -7.35
N ARG A 205 10.65 31.42 -6.38
CA ARG A 205 11.01 32.76 -5.87
C ARG A 205 11.78 32.71 -4.54
N ILE A 206 11.96 31.53 -3.96
CA ILE A 206 12.65 31.34 -2.67
C ILE A 206 13.80 30.35 -2.86
N VAL A 207 15.01 30.75 -2.48
CA VAL A 207 16.17 29.86 -2.43
C VAL A 207 16.50 29.56 -0.97
N VAL A 208 16.35 28.32 -0.54
CA VAL A 208 16.70 27.88 0.81
C VAL A 208 18.08 27.23 0.78
N THR A 209 18.97 27.70 1.65
CA THR A 209 20.28 27.10 1.91
C THR A 209 20.33 26.62 3.37
N LYS A 210 21.34 25.83 3.73
CA LYS A 210 21.50 25.31 5.12
C LYS A 210 21.52 26.40 6.20
N GLU A 211 21.88 27.63 5.84
CA GLU A 211 22.10 28.72 6.80
C GLU A 211 21.09 29.88 6.65
N LYS A 212 20.39 29.98 5.50
CA LYS A 212 19.51 31.12 5.21
C LYS A 212 18.45 30.80 4.17
N VAL A 213 17.32 31.49 4.30
CA VAL A 213 16.26 31.61 3.30
C VAL A 213 16.48 32.91 2.53
N ILE A 214 16.64 32.83 1.21
CA ILE A 214 16.85 33.97 0.32
C ILE A 214 15.55 34.20 -0.47
N VAL A 215 14.98 35.39 -0.33
CA VAL A 215 13.77 35.83 -1.06
C VAL A 215 14.13 37.12 -1.78
N ASN A 216 13.67 37.30 -3.02
CA ASN A 216 13.91 38.54 -3.74
C ASN A 216 13.17 39.71 -3.03
N GLU A 217 13.79 40.88 -3.00
CA GLU A 217 13.25 42.06 -2.33
C GLU A 217 11.92 42.52 -2.96
N SER A 218 11.75 42.26 -4.26
CA SER A 218 10.51 42.51 -5.01
C SER A 218 9.32 41.67 -4.53
N ASP A 219 9.56 40.58 -3.82
CA ASP A 219 8.57 39.53 -3.55
C ASP A 219 7.93 39.71 -2.17
N LYS A 220 7.33 40.89 -1.96
CA LYS A 220 6.74 41.32 -0.69
C LYS A 220 5.60 40.41 -0.20
N ASP A 221 4.88 39.78 -1.14
CA ASP A 221 3.84 38.79 -0.86
C ASP A 221 4.42 37.54 -0.20
N VAL A 222 5.55 37.05 -0.73
CA VAL A 222 6.26 35.88 -0.24
C VAL A 222 6.90 36.16 1.12
N GLN A 223 7.50 37.34 1.30
CA GLN A 223 8.07 37.74 2.59
C GLN A 223 7.02 37.77 3.70
N LYS A 224 5.83 38.32 3.44
CA LYS A 224 4.74 38.35 4.42
C LYS A 224 4.25 36.95 4.80
N GLN A 225 4.15 36.05 3.82
CA GLN A 225 3.78 34.66 4.07
C GLN A 225 4.84 33.92 4.90
N LEU A 226 6.12 34.17 4.62
CA LEU A 226 7.23 33.55 5.34
C LEU A 226 7.28 34.01 6.80
N VAL A 227 7.09 35.31 7.06
CA VAL A 227 7.02 35.86 8.42
C VAL A 227 5.85 35.26 9.18
N ALA A 228 4.66 35.21 8.60
CA ALA A 228 3.48 34.61 9.25
C ALA A 228 3.70 33.12 9.59
N LEU A 229 4.35 32.37 8.69
CA LEU A 229 4.68 30.97 8.92
C LEU A 229 5.67 30.81 10.09
N ILE A 230 6.72 31.65 10.14
CA ILE A 230 7.70 31.64 11.24
C ILE A 230 7.01 32.00 12.56
N GLU A 231 6.18 33.03 12.59
CA GLU A 231 5.45 33.45 13.80
C GLU A 231 4.49 32.37 14.31
N GLU A 232 3.90 31.56 13.42
CA GLU A 232 3.04 30.44 13.79
C GLU A 232 3.83 29.29 14.41
N PHE A 233 5.06 29.04 13.95
CA PHE A 233 5.94 27.98 14.48
C PHE A 233 6.55 28.30 15.85
N TYR A 234 6.68 29.58 16.22
CA TYR A 234 7.29 30.04 17.48
C TYR A 234 6.28 30.52 18.53
N LYS A 235 4.98 30.28 18.33
CA LYS A 235 3.93 30.40 19.35
C LYS A 235 3.68 29.07 20.05
#